data_AF-A0A7L4PUJ4-F1
#
_entry.id   AF-A0A7L4PUJ4-F1
#
_cell.length_a   1.000
_cell.length_b   1.000
_cell.length_c   1.000
_cell.angle_alpha   90.00
_cell.angle_beta   90.00
_cell.angle_gamma   90.00
#
_symmetry.space_group_name_H-M   'P 1'
#
loop_
_entity.id
_entity.type
_entity.pdbx_description
1 polymer ?
#
loop_
_entity_poly.entity_id
_entity_poly.type
_entity_poly.pdbx_seq_one_letter_code
_entity_poly.pdbx_strand_id
1 'polypeptide(L)'
;MTYIRFITACIAGLLCCVLLCGAAAAETGDDPGLPVEETEALTASFTAEPPTTFVGQTITFTSTTAGEDLTYTWDFGDGTTISGSGEEYAEVTHAYDADEDGIFTVTLTVTDIDGNESSASLDVTSQTPTQAIKSMITTFGEMEGPFGLQNSFSVKLNAATRSLDRGHDKTATNQLNAFVHHAEAQSGKKLTQEEATGFISYIREIISEVNKDRNGASEETEEADLEGTGKSNKQAGTSNKDDKEKGNSGKDSKDKGNSGNSGNGGGNGGGNGKSK
;
A
#
# COMPACT_ATOMS: atom_id res chain seq x y z
N MET A 1 9.05 -20.06 16.70
CA MET A 1 9.96 -19.49 15.68
C MET A 1 9.33 -19.29 14.30
N THR A 2 8.22 -19.95 13.94
CA THR A 2 7.55 -19.77 12.63
C THR A 2 6.79 -18.44 12.50
N TYR A 3 6.32 -17.87 13.62
CA TYR A 3 5.52 -16.62 13.67
C TYR A 3 6.25 -15.35 13.21
N ILE A 4 7.55 -15.25 13.49
CA ILE A 4 8.34 -14.07 13.12
C ILE A 4 8.58 -14.03 11.60
N ARG A 5 8.67 -15.19 10.93
CA ARG A 5 8.95 -15.23 9.49
C ARG A 5 7.80 -14.71 8.62
N PHE A 6 6.55 -14.83 9.06
CA PHE A 6 5.40 -14.30 8.31
C PHE A 6 5.20 -12.80 8.50
N ILE A 7 5.44 -12.27 9.70
CA ILE A 7 5.36 -10.83 9.95
C ILE A 7 6.56 -10.11 9.33
N THR A 8 7.76 -10.69 9.38
CA THR A 8 8.91 -10.15 8.66
C THR A 8 8.70 -10.21 7.15
N ALA A 9 8.03 -11.22 6.57
CA ALA A 9 7.75 -11.24 5.13
C ALA A 9 6.71 -10.20 4.66
N CYS A 10 5.83 -9.71 5.56
CA CYS A 10 4.90 -8.61 5.27
C CYS A 10 5.43 -7.21 5.65
N ILE A 11 6.47 -7.11 6.48
CA ILE A 11 6.97 -5.83 7.03
C ILE A 11 8.43 -5.52 6.63
N ALA A 12 9.20 -6.51 6.20
CA ALA A 12 10.50 -6.31 5.60
C ALA A 12 10.52 -7.06 4.27
N GLY A 13 10.86 -6.36 3.20
CA GLY A 13 11.24 -7.00 1.94
C GLY A 13 12.27 -8.09 2.22
N LEU A 14 11.80 -9.34 2.26
CA LEU A 14 12.62 -10.44 2.75
C LEU A 14 13.44 -10.95 1.58
N LEU A 15 14.56 -10.26 1.42
CA LEU A 15 15.85 -10.72 0.94
C LEU A 15 16.09 -12.20 1.30
N CYS A 16 15.62 -13.11 0.44
CA CYS A 16 16.03 -14.51 0.42
C CYS A 16 15.56 -15.20 -0.85
N CYS A 17 16.25 -15.00 -1.97
CA CYS A 17 16.24 -15.93 -3.10
C CYS A 17 17.53 -15.78 -3.92
N VAL A 18 18.65 -16.28 -3.41
CA VAL A 18 19.75 -16.72 -4.27
C VAL A 18 20.26 -18.06 -3.74
N LEU A 19 19.68 -19.15 -4.23
CA LEU A 19 20.27 -20.49 -4.17
C LEU A 19 20.50 -20.98 -5.59
N LEU A 20 21.78 -21.03 -5.95
CA LEU A 20 22.49 -22.12 -6.63
C LEU A 20 21.90 -22.69 -7.93
N CYS A 21 22.62 -22.40 -9.02
CA CYS A 21 22.85 -23.28 -10.17
C CYS A 21 24.25 -22.91 -10.70
N GLY A 22 25.21 -23.78 -11.00
CA GLY A 22 25.29 -25.23 -11.00
C GLY A 22 26.77 -25.66 -10.97
N ALA A 23 26.98 -26.93 -10.67
CA ALA A 23 28.29 -27.55 -10.50
C ALA A 23 29.08 -27.72 -11.82
N ALA A 24 30.41 -27.67 -11.73
CA ALA A 24 31.30 -28.34 -12.69
C ALA A 24 32.35 -29.17 -11.93
N ALA A 25 32.48 -30.42 -12.35
CA ALA A 25 33.28 -31.46 -11.72
C ALA A 25 34.79 -31.29 -12.01
N ALA A 26 35.62 -31.61 -11.01
CA ALA A 26 37.05 -31.69 -11.14
C ALA A 26 37.46 -32.96 -11.92
N GLU A 27 38.25 -32.81 -12.99
CA GLU A 27 39.08 -33.89 -13.52
C GLU A 27 40.55 -33.45 -13.57
N THR A 28 41.41 -34.37 -13.11
CA THR A 28 42.86 -34.22 -12.97
C THR A 28 43.57 -34.51 -14.28
N GLY A 29 44.31 -33.53 -14.80
CA GLY A 29 45.25 -33.69 -15.91
C GLY A 29 46.37 -32.65 -15.84
N ASP A 30 47.59 -33.11 -15.58
CA ASP A 30 48.82 -32.33 -15.48
C ASP A 30 49.26 -31.86 -16.89
N ASP A 31 49.12 -30.57 -17.21
CA ASP A 31 49.79 -29.90 -18.35
C ASP A 31 50.14 -28.43 -17.99
N PRO A 32 51.40 -27.98 -18.07
CA PRO A 32 51.77 -26.59 -17.80
C PRO A 32 51.64 -25.75 -19.08
N GLY A 33 50.41 -25.42 -19.46
CA GLY A 33 50.10 -24.61 -20.65
C GLY A 33 49.24 -23.39 -20.32
N LEU A 34 49.86 -22.20 -20.32
CA LEU A 34 49.28 -20.83 -20.32
C LEU A 34 48.23 -20.50 -19.23
N PRO A 35 48.18 -19.28 -18.65
CA PRO A 35 47.03 -18.90 -17.84
C PRO A 35 45.81 -18.86 -18.75
N VAL A 36 45.02 -19.93 -18.73
CA VAL A 36 43.65 -19.93 -19.23
C VAL A 36 42.88 -18.97 -18.33
N GLU A 37 42.58 -17.77 -18.84
CA GLU A 37 41.63 -16.89 -18.18
C GLU A 37 40.30 -17.63 -18.16
N GLU A 38 39.92 -18.06 -16.96
CA GLU A 38 38.62 -18.64 -16.68
C GLU A 38 37.57 -17.56 -16.94
N THR A 39 36.97 -17.60 -18.13
CA THR A 39 35.83 -16.75 -18.47
C THR A 39 34.66 -17.20 -17.61
N GLU A 40 34.45 -16.48 -16.51
CA GLU A 40 33.23 -16.57 -15.70
C GLU A 40 32.03 -16.26 -16.60
N ALA A 41 31.06 -17.16 -16.66
CA ALA A 41 29.89 -16.98 -17.49
C ALA A 41 29.02 -15.82 -16.97
N LEU A 42 28.58 -14.93 -17.86
CA LEU A 42 27.71 -13.82 -17.52
C LEU A 42 26.44 -14.31 -16.81
N THR A 43 26.26 -13.89 -15.55
CA THR A 43 25.15 -14.32 -14.69
C THR A 43 24.39 -13.13 -14.17
N ALA A 44 23.22 -12.86 -14.77
CA ALA A 44 22.34 -11.76 -14.36
C ALA A 44 21.83 -11.94 -12.93
N SER A 45 21.82 -10.86 -12.16
CA SER A 45 21.16 -10.79 -10.86
C SER A 45 20.83 -9.34 -10.52
N PHE A 46 19.78 -9.12 -9.73
CA PHE A 46 19.39 -7.80 -9.26
C PHE A 46 18.53 -7.86 -7.98
N THR A 47 18.34 -6.69 -7.36
CA THR A 47 17.46 -6.47 -6.21
C THR A 47 16.44 -5.38 -6.51
N ALA A 48 15.30 -5.40 -5.81
CA ALA A 48 14.29 -4.35 -5.83
C ALA A 48 13.97 -3.89 -4.40
N GLU A 49 13.94 -2.58 -4.16
CA GLU A 49 13.67 -2.00 -2.84
C GLU A 49 12.73 -0.78 -2.94
N PRO A 50 11.56 -0.79 -2.25
CA PRO A 50 10.96 -1.94 -1.60
C PRO A 50 10.33 -2.92 -2.62
N PRO A 51 10.30 -4.24 -2.34
CA PRO A 51 9.67 -5.21 -3.24
C PRO A 51 8.13 -5.18 -3.21
N THR A 52 7.55 -4.46 -2.26
CA THR A 52 6.12 -4.19 -2.18
C THR A 52 5.92 -2.72 -1.88
N THR A 53 5.11 -2.05 -2.70
CA THR A 53 4.83 -0.63 -2.58
C THR A 53 3.35 -0.34 -2.86
N PHE A 54 2.90 0.88 -2.58
CA PHE A 54 1.58 1.32 -3.04
C PHE A 54 1.66 1.87 -4.45
N VAL A 55 0.56 1.76 -5.19
CA VAL A 55 0.42 2.35 -6.53
C VAL A 55 0.93 3.80 -6.55
N GLY A 56 1.63 4.17 -7.63
CA GLY A 56 2.27 5.48 -7.81
C GLY A 56 3.52 5.73 -6.96
N GLN A 57 3.96 4.80 -6.11
CA GLN A 57 5.23 4.93 -5.39
C GLN A 57 6.38 4.27 -6.14
N THR A 58 7.57 4.85 -5.98
CA THR A 58 8.78 4.41 -6.64
C THR A 58 9.41 3.18 -5.98
N ILE A 59 9.88 2.25 -6.81
CA ILE A 59 10.77 1.14 -6.46
C ILE A 59 12.12 1.38 -7.12
N THR A 60 13.21 1.18 -6.38
CA THR A 60 14.56 1.19 -6.91
C THR A 60 14.99 -0.23 -7.26
N PHE A 61 15.50 -0.42 -8.48
CA PHE A 61 16.04 -1.68 -8.98
C PHE A 61 17.54 -1.52 -9.18
N THR A 62 18.32 -2.42 -8.60
CA THR A 62 19.79 -2.37 -8.65
C THR A 62 20.31 -3.72 -9.14
N SER A 63 20.97 -3.72 -10.29
CA SER A 63 21.73 -4.87 -10.79
C SER A 63 22.87 -5.20 -9.84
N THR A 64 22.98 -6.49 -9.51
CA THR A 64 24.12 -7.07 -8.78
C THR A 64 24.98 -7.95 -9.69
N THR A 65 24.74 -7.86 -11.00
CA THR A 65 25.47 -8.61 -12.03
C THR A 65 26.92 -8.18 -12.08
N ALA A 66 27.85 -9.15 -12.02
CA ALA A 66 29.27 -8.89 -12.22
C ALA A 66 29.59 -8.83 -13.72
N GLY A 67 30.44 -7.88 -14.11
CA GLY A 67 30.90 -7.68 -15.48
C GLY A 67 31.28 -6.22 -15.74
N GLU A 68 32.08 -5.98 -16.77
CA GLU A 68 32.42 -4.64 -17.25
C GLU A 68 31.71 -4.38 -18.58
N ASP A 69 31.50 -3.10 -18.91
CA ASP A 69 30.89 -2.65 -20.18
C ASP A 69 29.55 -3.32 -20.53
N LEU A 70 28.75 -3.61 -19.51
CA LEU A 70 27.43 -4.24 -19.66
C LEU A 70 26.39 -3.26 -20.24
N THR A 71 25.53 -3.83 -21.08
CA THR A 71 24.26 -3.22 -21.50
C THR A 71 23.12 -3.85 -20.70
N TYR A 72 22.21 -3.02 -20.20
CA TYR A 72 21.09 -3.41 -19.37
C TYR A 72 19.79 -3.15 -20.13
N THR A 73 18.85 -4.09 -20.04
CA THR A 73 17.46 -3.91 -20.44
C THR A 73 16.56 -4.36 -19.30
N TRP A 74 15.84 -3.40 -18.74
CA TRP A 74 14.82 -3.59 -17.71
C TRP A 74 13.45 -3.63 -18.36
N ASP A 75 12.69 -4.69 -18.09
CA ASP A 75 11.26 -4.81 -18.38
C ASP A 75 10.52 -4.89 -17.04
N PHE A 76 9.62 -3.95 -16.78
CA PHE A 76 8.91 -3.88 -15.50
C PHE A 76 7.62 -4.72 -15.47
N GLY A 77 7.25 -5.38 -16.57
CA GLY A 77 6.09 -6.27 -16.64
C GLY A 77 4.74 -5.56 -16.81
N ASP A 78 4.73 -4.22 -16.84
CA ASP A 78 3.58 -3.36 -17.18
C ASP A 78 3.63 -2.85 -18.64
N GLY A 79 4.63 -3.30 -19.41
CA GLY A 79 4.86 -2.87 -20.79
C GLY A 79 5.80 -1.66 -20.91
N THR A 80 6.30 -1.12 -19.79
CA THR A 80 7.38 -0.13 -19.77
C THR A 80 8.75 -0.82 -19.72
N THR A 81 9.71 -0.24 -20.43
CA THR A 81 11.09 -0.76 -20.48
C THR A 81 12.11 0.37 -20.43
N ILE A 82 13.24 0.14 -19.77
CA ILE A 82 14.42 1.03 -19.78
C ILE A 82 15.63 0.24 -20.27
N SER A 83 16.35 0.78 -21.25
CA SER A 83 17.54 0.12 -21.80
C SER A 83 18.69 1.10 -21.99
N GLY A 84 19.91 0.65 -21.71
CA GLY A 84 21.13 1.42 -21.98
C GLY A 84 22.38 0.76 -21.45
N SER A 85 23.53 1.38 -21.70
CA SER A 85 24.86 0.82 -21.37
C SER A 85 25.55 1.62 -20.27
N GLY A 86 26.35 0.94 -19.46
CA GLY A 86 27.15 1.56 -18.40
C GLY A 86 26.45 1.64 -17.05
N GLU A 87 27.19 2.10 -16.03
CA GLU A 87 26.75 2.04 -14.62
C GLU A 87 25.46 2.83 -14.32
N GLU A 88 25.12 3.83 -15.13
CA GLU A 88 23.88 4.60 -14.96
C GLU A 88 22.60 3.79 -15.22
N TYR A 89 22.69 2.66 -15.93
CA TYR A 89 21.59 1.72 -16.15
C TYR A 89 21.67 0.49 -15.24
N ALA A 90 22.72 0.38 -14.41
CA ALA A 90 22.81 -0.65 -13.39
C ALA A 90 21.83 -0.39 -12.24
N GLU A 91 21.43 0.87 -12.00
CA GLU A 91 20.39 1.25 -11.06
C GLU A 91 19.33 2.12 -11.73
N VAL A 92 18.07 1.69 -11.65
CA VAL A 92 16.92 2.41 -12.23
C VAL A 92 15.78 2.47 -11.25
N THR A 93 14.87 3.42 -11.45
CA THR A 93 13.66 3.56 -10.63
C THR A 93 12.41 3.46 -11.48
N HIS A 94 11.38 2.80 -10.97
CA HIS A 94 10.09 2.69 -11.63
C HIS A 94 8.92 2.82 -10.65
N ALA A 95 7.79 3.33 -11.11
CA ALA A 95 6.55 3.42 -10.35
C ALA A 95 5.40 2.94 -11.22
N TYR A 96 4.58 2.02 -10.69
CA TYR A 96 3.39 1.52 -11.37
C TYR A 96 2.25 2.52 -11.24
N ASP A 97 1.42 2.63 -12.27
CA ASP A 97 0.34 3.61 -12.34
C ASP A 97 -0.70 3.40 -11.22
N ALA A 98 -1.45 4.47 -10.92
CA ALA A 98 -2.45 4.50 -9.85
C ALA A 98 -3.55 3.42 -10.01
N ASP A 99 -3.83 3.03 -11.25
CA ASP A 99 -4.85 2.04 -11.63
C ASP A 99 -4.26 0.63 -11.89
N GLU A 100 -2.94 0.46 -11.74
CA GLU A 100 -2.22 -0.79 -12.03
C GLU A 100 -1.70 -1.43 -10.75
N ASP A 101 -2.63 -2.02 -10.01
CA ASP A 101 -2.30 -2.89 -8.89
C ASP A 101 -2.10 -4.35 -9.30
N GLY A 102 -1.20 -5.04 -8.61
CA GLY A 102 -0.91 -6.44 -8.89
C GLY A 102 0.52 -6.86 -8.56
N ILE A 103 0.82 -8.09 -8.97
CA ILE A 103 2.17 -8.63 -8.98
C ILE A 103 2.74 -8.43 -10.38
N PHE A 104 3.91 -7.82 -10.45
CA PHE A 104 4.63 -7.54 -11.69
C PHE A 104 5.94 -8.31 -11.70
N THR A 105 6.16 -9.11 -12.74
CA THR A 105 7.40 -9.85 -12.93
C THR A 105 8.41 -8.96 -13.66
N VAL A 106 9.33 -8.37 -12.92
CA VAL A 106 10.40 -7.52 -13.46
C VAL A 106 11.50 -8.42 -14.00
N THR A 107 11.99 -8.12 -15.20
CA THR A 107 13.07 -8.87 -15.85
C THR A 107 14.23 -7.94 -16.19
N LEU A 108 15.41 -8.29 -15.70
CA LEU A 108 16.67 -7.68 -16.13
C LEU A 108 17.32 -8.61 -17.16
N THR A 109 17.64 -8.07 -18.34
CA THR A 109 18.54 -8.70 -19.31
C THR A 109 19.83 -7.91 -19.37
N VAL A 110 20.97 -8.58 -19.19
CA VAL A 110 22.29 -8.00 -19.38
C VAL A 110 22.97 -8.59 -20.61
N THR A 111 23.73 -7.76 -21.32
CA THR A 111 24.54 -8.16 -22.47
C THR A 111 25.97 -7.65 -22.29
N ASP A 112 26.96 -8.50 -22.47
CA ASP A 112 28.38 -8.11 -22.46
C ASP A 112 28.88 -7.63 -23.84
N ILE A 113 30.15 -7.22 -23.90
CA ILE A 113 30.78 -6.70 -25.13
C ILE A 113 30.92 -7.76 -26.24
N ASP A 114 30.97 -9.04 -25.86
CA ASP A 114 31.06 -10.17 -26.78
C ASP A 114 29.67 -10.60 -27.29
N GLY A 115 28.61 -9.98 -26.77
CA GLY A 115 27.22 -10.23 -27.13
C GLY A 115 26.60 -11.41 -26.40
N ASN A 116 27.21 -11.91 -25.32
CA ASN A 116 26.58 -12.92 -24.47
C ASN A 116 25.47 -12.25 -23.67
N GLU A 117 24.33 -12.95 -23.54
CA GLU A 117 23.17 -12.46 -22.81
C GLU A 117 22.85 -13.34 -21.62
N SER A 118 22.39 -12.71 -20.54
CA SER A 118 21.90 -13.36 -19.33
C SER A 118 20.71 -12.60 -18.77
N SER A 119 19.74 -13.31 -18.19
CA SER A 119 18.52 -12.69 -17.66
C SER A 119 18.17 -13.19 -16.27
N ALA A 120 17.65 -12.30 -15.43
CA ALA A 120 17.07 -12.61 -14.13
C ALA A 120 15.67 -11.99 -14.01
N SER A 121 14.81 -12.59 -13.19
CA SER A 121 13.47 -12.05 -12.92
C SER A 121 13.14 -12.06 -11.43
N LEU A 122 12.38 -11.07 -11.00
CA LEU A 122 11.89 -10.90 -9.63
C LEU A 122 10.46 -10.36 -9.65
N ASP A 123 9.58 -10.95 -8.84
CA ASP A 123 8.23 -10.43 -8.65
C ASP A 123 8.25 -9.27 -7.64
N VAL A 124 7.62 -8.15 -8.01
CA VAL A 124 7.32 -7.03 -7.11
C VAL A 124 5.82 -6.83 -7.03
N THR A 125 5.35 -6.21 -5.94
CA THR A 125 3.92 -5.96 -5.72
C THR A 125 3.63 -4.46 -5.65
N SER A 126 2.73 -3.99 -6.51
CA SER A 126 2.07 -2.69 -6.39
C SER A 126 0.66 -2.93 -5.85
N GLN A 127 0.27 -2.24 -4.77
CA GLN A 127 -1.03 -2.49 -4.14
C GLN A 127 -1.80 -1.21 -3.84
N THR A 128 -3.13 -1.32 -3.87
CA THR A 128 -4.03 -0.30 -3.32
C THR A 128 -4.16 -0.43 -1.80
N PRO A 129 -4.61 0.63 -1.09
CA PRO A 129 -4.97 0.53 0.33
C PRO A 129 -5.96 -0.61 0.64
N THR A 130 -6.92 -0.84 -0.26
CA THR A 130 -7.91 -1.91 -0.13
C THR A 130 -7.25 -3.29 -0.18
N GLN A 131 -6.30 -3.53 -1.07
CA GLN A 131 -5.57 -4.80 -1.16
C GLN A 131 -4.64 -5.01 0.03
N ALA A 132 -3.91 -3.99 0.45
CA ALA A 132 -3.07 -4.03 1.65
C ALA A 132 -3.87 -4.52 2.88
N ILE A 133 -5.08 -3.97 3.07
CA ILE A 133 -5.99 -4.41 4.15
C ILE A 133 -6.43 -5.87 3.95
N LYS A 134 -6.77 -6.29 2.73
CA LYS A 134 -7.19 -7.67 2.42
C LYS A 134 -6.07 -8.67 2.70
N SER A 135 -4.83 -8.37 2.29
CA SER A 135 -3.65 -9.18 2.58
C SER A 135 -3.46 -9.35 4.09
N MET A 136 -3.60 -8.26 4.85
CA MET A 136 -3.52 -8.30 6.31
C MET A 136 -4.62 -9.19 6.94
N ILE A 137 -5.86 -9.13 6.44
CA ILE A 137 -6.96 -10.00 6.90
C ILE A 137 -6.61 -11.48 6.67
N THR A 138 -6.07 -11.81 5.51
CA THR A 138 -5.62 -13.19 5.19
C THR A 138 -4.54 -13.64 6.18
N THR A 139 -3.51 -12.82 6.43
CA THR A 139 -2.47 -13.12 7.42
C THR A 139 -3.04 -13.34 8.82
N PHE A 140 -4.04 -12.56 9.24
CA PHE A 140 -4.71 -12.78 10.53
C PHE A 140 -5.48 -14.10 10.61
N GLY A 141 -6.05 -14.57 9.49
CA GLY A 141 -6.75 -15.84 9.40
C GLY A 141 -5.82 -17.05 9.49
N GLU A 142 -4.57 -16.90 9.07
CA GLU A 142 -3.55 -17.95 9.10
C GLU A 142 -2.80 -18.04 10.44
N MET A 143 -2.84 -16.98 11.26
CA MET A 143 -2.28 -17.06 12.61
C MET A 143 -3.10 -18.04 13.47
N GLU A 144 -2.43 -18.94 14.20
CA GLU A 144 -3.03 -19.72 15.29
C GLU A 144 -3.03 -18.89 16.60
N GLY A 145 -3.90 -17.89 16.70
CA GLY A 145 -4.00 -16.99 17.85
C GLY A 145 -5.26 -17.20 18.70
N PRO A 146 -5.45 -16.44 19.80
CA PRO A 146 -6.72 -16.40 20.50
C PRO A 146 -7.79 -15.88 19.54
N PHE A 147 -8.70 -16.77 19.08
CA PHE A 147 -9.73 -16.46 18.07
C PHE A 147 -10.49 -15.15 18.33
N GLY A 148 -10.67 -14.75 19.60
CA GLY A 148 -11.31 -13.50 19.96
C GLY A 148 -10.56 -12.22 19.53
N LEU A 149 -9.23 -12.26 19.47
CA LEU A 149 -8.43 -11.11 19.01
C LEU A 149 -8.52 -10.95 17.49
N GLN A 150 -8.35 -12.06 16.75
CA GLN A 150 -8.46 -12.10 15.30
C GLN A 150 -9.82 -11.65 14.80
N ASN A 151 -10.91 -12.09 15.45
CA ASN A 151 -12.26 -11.66 15.11
C ASN A 151 -12.43 -10.14 15.25
N SER A 152 -11.92 -9.55 16.33
CA SER A 152 -12.04 -8.11 16.56
C SER A 152 -11.24 -7.28 15.54
N PHE A 153 -10.03 -7.73 15.19
CA PHE A 153 -9.22 -7.11 14.14
C PHE A 153 -9.86 -7.27 12.76
N SER A 154 -10.24 -8.48 12.38
CA SER A 154 -10.89 -8.78 11.11
C SER A 154 -12.16 -7.95 10.92
N VAL A 155 -12.98 -7.75 11.97
CA VAL A 155 -14.19 -6.91 11.87
C VAL A 155 -13.85 -5.46 11.52
N LYS A 156 -12.79 -4.89 12.13
CA LYS A 156 -12.37 -3.51 11.86
C LYS A 156 -11.80 -3.36 10.46
N LEU A 157 -10.93 -4.29 10.05
CA LEU A 157 -10.33 -4.30 8.72
C LEU A 157 -11.39 -4.47 7.63
N ASN A 158 -12.32 -5.43 7.78
CA ASN A 158 -13.43 -5.61 6.85
C ASN A 158 -14.34 -4.37 6.76
N ALA A 159 -14.59 -3.68 7.88
CA ALA A 159 -15.35 -2.43 7.88
C ALA A 159 -14.62 -1.29 7.16
N ALA A 160 -13.29 -1.23 7.27
CA ALA A 160 -12.46 -0.30 6.54
C ALA A 160 -12.49 -0.59 5.03
N THR A 161 -12.26 -1.84 4.61
CA THR A 161 -12.35 -2.29 3.21
C THR A 161 -13.67 -1.88 2.58
N ARG A 162 -14.81 -2.22 3.21
CA ARG A 162 -16.15 -1.84 2.71
C ARG A 162 -16.38 -0.33 2.65
N SER A 163 -15.64 0.46 3.43
CA SER A 163 -15.73 1.91 3.38
C SER A 163 -14.91 2.45 2.21
N LEU A 164 -13.71 1.92 1.97
CA LEU A 164 -12.90 2.26 0.80
C LEU A 164 -13.57 1.85 -0.51
N ASP A 165 -14.15 0.64 -0.58
CA ASP A 165 -14.91 0.18 -1.75
C ASP A 165 -16.11 1.09 -2.09
N ARG A 166 -16.54 1.94 -1.15
CA ARG A 166 -17.62 2.93 -1.31
C ARG A 166 -17.11 4.38 -1.45
N GLY A 167 -15.79 4.60 -1.51
CA GLY A 167 -15.18 5.94 -1.54
C GLY A 167 -15.35 6.73 -0.23
N HIS A 168 -15.51 6.06 0.90
CA HIS A 168 -15.74 6.69 2.21
C HIS A 168 -14.45 6.73 3.05
N ASP A 169 -13.41 7.41 2.57
CA ASP A 169 -12.05 7.40 3.12
C ASP A 169 -11.97 7.82 4.59
N LYS A 170 -12.74 8.84 4.97
CA LYS A 170 -12.82 9.28 6.37
C LYS A 170 -13.39 8.19 7.28
N THR A 171 -14.41 7.48 6.80
CA THR A 171 -14.99 6.35 7.55
C THR A 171 -14.00 5.21 7.63
N ALA A 172 -13.31 4.88 6.52
CA ALA A 172 -12.25 3.87 6.51
C ALA A 172 -11.14 4.19 7.50
N THR A 173 -10.60 5.42 7.44
CA THR A 173 -9.57 5.93 8.35
C THR A 173 -9.99 5.80 9.82
N ASN A 174 -11.25 6.10 10.15
CA ASN A 174 -11.76 5.92 11.51
C ASN A 174 -11.74 4.45 11.97
N GLN A 175 -12.06 3.50 11.07
CA GLN A 175 -11.98 2.06 11.38
C GLN A 175 -10.53 1.60 11.57
N LEU A 176 -9.61 2.10 10.74
CA LEU A 176 -8.18 1.81 10.82
C LEU A 176 -7.56 2.39 12.11
N ASN A 177 -7.90 3.62 12.49
CA ASN A 177 -7.48 4.18 13.78
C ASN A 177 -8.04 3.39 14.97
N ALA A 178 -9.28 2.89 14.88
CA ALA A 178 -9.84 2.02 15.90
C ALA A 178 -9.12 0.66 15.98
N PHE A 179 -8.53 0.18 14.87
CA PHE A 179 -7.63 -0.97 14.88
C PHE A 179 -6.33 -0.64 15.61
N VAL A 180 -5.69 0.49 15.27
CA VAL A 180 -4.43 0.94 15.89
C VAL A 180 -4.57 1.02 17.42
N HIS A 181 -5.59 1.70 17.93
CA HIS A 181 -5.82 1.78 19.37
C HIS A 181 -6.08 0.42 20.02
N HIS A 182 -6.72 -0.50 19.29
CA HIS A 182 -6.92 -1.85 19.79
C HIS A 182 -5.60 -2.63 19.85
N ALA A 183 -4.75 -2.53 18.82
CA ALA A 183 -3.42 -3.15 18.80
C ALA A 183 -2.53 -2.60 19.91
N GLU A 184 -2.50 -1.27 20.10
CA GLU A 184 -1.80 -0.60 21.21
C GLU A 184 -2.26 -1.15 22.56
N ALA A 185 -3.57 -1.29 22.76
CA ALA A 185 -4.12 -1.80 24.02
C ALA A 185 -3.81 -3.28 24.29
N GLN A 186 -3.53 -4.07 23.25
CA GLN A 186 -3.16 -5.48 23.35
C GLN A 186 -1.65 -5.73 23.38
N SER A 187 -0.84 -4.71 23.10
CA SER A 187 0.63 -4.76 23.20
C SER A 187 1.08 -5.15 24.62
N GLY A 188 2.00 -6.11 24.71
CA GLY A 188 2.46 -6.69 25.96
C GLY A 188 1.45 -7.58 26.68
N LYS A 189 0.25 -7.80 26.10
CA LYS A 189 -0.79 -8.68 26.64
C LYS A 189 -1.01 -9.87 25.70
N LYS A 190 -1.76 -9.64 24.62
CA LYS A 190 -2.09 -10.67 23.62
C LYS A 190 -1.26 -10.55 22.35
N LEU A 191 -0.57 -9.42 22.19
CA LEU A 191 0.44 -9.19 21.17
C LEU A 191 1.75 -8.93 21.88
N THR A 192 2.86 -9.43 21.34
CA THR A 192 4.18 -8.93 21.68
C THR A 192 4.31 -7.46 21.25
N GLN A 193 5.25 -6.74 21.85
CA GLN A 193 5.49 -5.34 21.51
C GLN A 193 5.93 -5.16 20.05
N GLU A 194 6.71 -6.11 19.53
CA GLU A 194 7.17 -6.13 18.14
C GLU A 194 6.00 -6.34 17.17
N GLU A 195 5.14 -7.33 17.42
CA GLU A 195 3.93 -7.57 16.62
C GLU A 195 3.00 -6.35 16.61
N ALA A 196 2.73 -5.77 17.78
CA ALA A 196 1.88 -4.59 17.88
C ALA A 196 2.49 -3.42 17.09
N THR A 197 3.79 -3.18 17.24
CA THR A 197 4.49 -2.10 16.53
C THR A 197 4.42 -2.31 15.01
N GLY A 198 4.68 -3.53 14.54
CA GLY A 198 4.60 -3.87 13.12
C GLY A 198 3.20 -3.62 12.54
N PHE A 199 2.14 -4.13 13.19
CA PHE A 199 0.77 -3.91 12.73
C PHE A 199 0.38 -2.43 12.75
N ILE A 200 0.78 -1.69 13.78
CA ILE A 200 0.47 -0.27 13.90
C ILE A 200 1.16 0.53 12.80
N SER A 201 2.45 0.27 12.55
CA SER A 201 3.21 0.95 11.49
C SER A 201 2.59 0.71 10.12
N TYR A 202 2.28 -0.54 9.79
CA TYR A 202 1.67 -0.89 8.51
C TYR A 202 0.29 -0.25 8.31
N ILE A 203 -0.57 -0.25 9.34
CA ILE A 203 -1.88 0.43 9.25
C ILE A 203 -1.72 1.95 9.13
N ARG A 204 -0.72 2.55 9.76
CA ARG A 204 -0.46 4.00 9.62
C ARG A 204 -0.01 4.37 8.22
N GLU A 205 0.76 3.51 7.57
CA GLU A 205 1.13 3.66 6.16
C GLU A 205 -0.12 3.63 5.27
N ILE A 206 -0.99 2.62 5.43
CA ILE A 206 -2.27 2.55 4.70
C ILE A 206 -3.13 3.80 4.93
N ILE A 207 -3.20 4.31 6.16
CA ILE A 207 -3.93 5.56 6.47
C ILE A 207 -3.31 6.75 5.72
N SER A 208 -1.99 6.83 5.62
CA SER A 208 -1.30 7.87 4.87
C SER A 208 -1.73 7.84 3.40
N GLU A 209 -1.71 6.66 2.79
CA GLU A 209 -2.11 6.46 1.39
C GLU A 209 -3.58 6.84 1.14
N VAL A 210 -4.50 6.39 1.99
CA VAL A 210 -5.95 6.71 1.89
C VAL A 210 -6.22 8.23 1.94
N ASN A 211 -5.32 9.01 2.56
CA ASN A 211 -5.52 10.45 2.67
C ASN A 211 -4.75 11.28 1.63
N LYS A 212 -3.94 10.67 0.75
CA LYS A 212 -3.18 11.40 -0.29
C LYS A 212 -4.12 12.19 -1.23
N ASP A 213 -5.18 11.56 -1.72
CA ASP A 213 -6.12 12.18 -2.67
C ASP A 213 -6.94 13.32 -2.06
N ARG A 214 -7.02 13.38 -0.72
CA ARG A 214 -7.76 14.43 -0.01
C ARG A 214 -6.97 15.74 0.10
N ASN A 215 -5.65 15.68 0.07
CA ASN A 215 -4.79 16.86 0.15
C ASN A 215 -4.49 17.48 -1.23
N GLY A 216 -4.71 16.74 -2.34
CA GLY A 216 -4.57 17.27 -3.70
C GLY A 216 -5.71 18.18 -4.16
N ALA A 217 -6.86 18.17 -3.47
CA ALA A 217 -8.06 18.93 -3.85
C ALA A 217 -8.09 20.40 -3.35
N SER A 218 -7.00 20.92 -2.79
CA SER A 218 -6.94 22.30 -2.25
C SER A 218 -6.03 23.28 -3.00
N GLU A 219 -5.43 22.88 -4.13
CA GLU A 219 -4.55 23.76 -4.94
C GLU A 219 -5.05 24.00 -6.36
N GLU A 220 -6.38 24.06 -6.57
CA GLU A 220 -6.94 24.49 -7.86
C GLU A 220 -8.00 25.59 -7.65
N THR A 221 -7.59 26.74 -7.12
CA THR A 221 -8.30 28.03 -7.28
C THR A 221 -7.36 29.21 -7.13
N GLU A 222 -6.86 29.77 -8.24
CA GLU A 222 -6.77 31.21 -8.57
C GLU A 222 -5.74 31.44 -9.69
N GLU A 223 -6.10 31.09 -10.92
CA GLU A 223 -5.71 31.91 -12.08
C GLU A 223 -6.99 32.39 -12.77
N ALA A 224 -7.52 33.50 -12.27
CA ALA A 224 -8.55 34.28 -12.96
C ALA A 224 -7.98 35.66 -13.27
N ASP A 225 -7.61 35.83 -14.54
CA ASP A 225 -7.67 37.05 -15.35
C ASP A 225 -7.24 38.39 -14.73
N LEU A 226 -5.99 38.77 -15.03
CA LEU A 226 -5.56 40.17 -15.05
C LEU A 226 -5.23 40.59 -16.49
N GLU A 227 -6.24 41.02 -17.25
CA GLU A 227 -6.05 42.03 -18.29
C GLU A 227 -7.10 43.15 -18.18
N GLY A 228 -6.60 44.37 -18.24
CA GLY A 228 -7.23 45.55 -17.67
C GLY A 228 -8.39 46.10 -18.47
N THR A 229 -9.18 46.94 -17.80
CA THR A 229 -9.44 48.31 -18.29
C THR A 229 -9.66 49.24 -17.11
N GLY A 230 -8.93 50.35 -17.09
CA GLY A 230 -9.16 51.42 -16.15
C GLY A 230 -10.40 52.23 -16.50
N LYS A 231 -11.06 52.80 -15.49
CA LYS A 231 -11.49 54.20 -15.48
C LYS A 231 -12.02 54.63 -14.11
N SER A 232 -11.55 55.81 -13.72
CA SER A 232 -11.87 56.57 -12.52
C SER A 232 -13.35 56.98 -12.42
N ASN A 233 -13.90 57.03 -11.20
CA ASN A 233 -14.76 58.11 -10.69
C ASN A 233 -15.04 57.83 -9.19
N LYS A 234 -14.56 58.64 -8.23
CA LYS A 234 -15.11 59.93 -7.75
C LYS A 234 -16.20 59.77 -6.66
N GLN A 235 -15.72 59.97 -5.42
CA GLN A 235 -16.19 60.96 -4.44
C GLN A 235 -17.42 60.68 -3.55
N ALA A 236 -17.26 61.15 -2.30
CA ALA A 236 -18.21 61.39 -1.22
C ALA A 236 -18.70 60.13 -0.47
N GLY A 237 -18.46 60.00 0.84
CA GLY A 237 -19.12 60.75 1.92
C GLY A 237 -20.40 59.96 2.28
N THR A 238 -20.69 59.52 3.50
CA THR A 238 -20.69 60.23 4.79
C THR A 238 -20.90 59.26 5.95
N SER A 239 -20.55 59.75 7.13
CA SER A 239 -20.77 59.32 8.52
C SER A 239 -22.17 58.79 8.89
N ASN A 240 -22.23 57.82 9.83
CA ASN A 240 -22.94 57.86 11.14
C ASN A 240 -23.00 56.42 11.70
N LYS A 241 -22.45 56.11 12.89
CA LYS A 241 -22.91 56.39 14.26
C LYS A 241 -24.20 55.68 14.68
N ASP A 242 -23.99 54.75 15.61
CA ASP A 242 -24.67 54.54 16.90
C ASP A 242 -26.12 53.97 16.98
N ASP A 243 -26.29 53.24 18.09
CA ASP A 243 -27.49 52.78 18.81
C ASP A 243 -27.96 51.32 18.57
N LYS A 244 -27.79 50.41 19.56
CA LYS A 244 -28.68 50.12 20.73
C LYS A 244 -30.08 49.65 20.27
N GLU A 245 -30.75 48.63 20.80
CA GLU A 245 -30.75 47.94 22.10
C GLU A 245 -31.80 46.79 21.99
N LYS A 246 -31.71 45.79 22.91
CA LYS A 246 -32.81 44.92 23.40
C LYS A 246 -33.43 43.94 22.38
N GLY A 247 -33.59 42.65 22.64
CA GLY A 247 -33.87 41.94 23.88
C GLY A 247 -35.18 41.18 23.69
N ASN A 248 -35.19 39.85 23.75
CA ASN A 248 -36.39 39.11 24.13
C ASN A 248 -36.06 37.77 24.77
N SER A 249 -36.84 37.51 25.81
CA SER A 249 -36.75 36.46 26.80
C SER A 249 -38.01 35.59 26.75
N GLY A 250 -37.88 34.32 27.14
CA GLY A 250 -39.00 33.45 27.54
C GLY A 250 -39.53 32.56 26.42
N LYS A 251 -40.01 31.35 26.68
CA LYS A 251 -40.43 30.73 27.95
C LYS A 251 -40.51 29.21 27.77
N ASP A 252 -40.28 28.53 28.88
CA ASP A 252 -40.70 27.15 29.16
C ASP A 252 -42.16 26.88 28.81
N SER A 253 -42.46 25.65 28.37
CA SER A 253 -43.60 24.88 28.89
C SER A 253 -43.43 23.38 28.62
N LYS A 254 -43.46 22.64 29.72
CA LYS A 254 -43.71 21.20 29.80
C LYS A 254 -45.11 20.90 29.25
N ASP A 255 -45.29 19.78 28.56
CA ASP A 255 -46.52 19.01 28.71
C ASP A 255 -46.28 17.50 28.57
N LYS A 256 -47.11 16.75 29.28
CA LYS A 256 -47.03 15.33 29.62
C LYS A 256 -47.80 14.47 28.60
N GLY A 257 -47.30 13.26 28.39
CA GLY A 257 -48.08 12.01 28.43
C GLY A 257 -49.03 11.67 27.28
N ASN A 258 -48.77 10.53 26.60
CA ASN A 258 -49.78 9.59 26.10
C ASN A 258 -49.08 8.26 25.75
N SER A 259 -49.13 7.22 26.59
CA SER A 259 -50.03 6.05 26.51
C SER A 259 -50.06 5.32 25.15
N GLY A 260 -49.37 4.17 25.13
CA GLY A 260 -49.92 2.87 24.70
C GLY A 260 -50.19 2.61 23.21
N ASN A 261 -49.48 1.62 22.64
CA ASN A 261 -50.16 0.64 21.78
C ASN A 261 -49.44 -0.72 21.74
N SER A 262 -50.25 -1.77 21.81
CA SER A 262 -50.05 -3.21 21.62
C SER A 262 -49.17 -3.53 20.40
N GLY A 263 -48.29 -4.53 20.42
CA GLY A 263 -48.66 -5.95 20.51
C GLY A 263 -48.94 -6.50 19.10
N ASN A 264 -47.94 -7.11 18.46
CA ASN A 264 -48.19 -8.03 17.34
C ASN A 264 -47.22 -9.21 17.38
N GLY A 265 -47.71 -10.31 17.96
CA GLY A 265 -47.17 -11.65 17.74
C GLY A 265 -48.03 -12.34 16.69
N GLY A 266 -47.38 -12.93 15.69
CA GLY A 266 -48.03 -13.72 14.66
C GLY A 266 -47.07 -14.79 14.16
N GLY A 267 -47.10 -15.95 14.82
CA GLY A 267 -46.47 -17.18 14.32
C GLY A 267 -47.35 -17.83 13.24
N ASN A 268 -46.71 -18.44 12.25
CA ASN A 268 -47.28 -19.42 11.34
C ASN A 268 -46.10 -20.38 11.02
N GLY A 269 -46.09 -21.66 11.39
CA GLY A 269 -47.15 -22.65 11.26
C GLY A 269 -46.78 -23.56 10.09
N GLY A 270 -46.04 -24.63 10.36
CA GLY A 270 -45.53 -25.57 9.37
C GLY A 270 -46.61 -26.50 8.78
N GLY A 271 -46.32 -27.03 7.59
CA GLY A 271 -47.21 -27.95 6.87
C GLY A 271 -46.50 -28.72 5.75
N ASN A 272 -45.87 -29.83 6.15
CA ASN A 272 -45.70 -31.13 5.50
C ASN A 272 -45.93 -31.30 3.97
N GLY A 273 -44.99 -31.99 3.30
CA GLY A 273 -45.15 -32.46 1.92
C GLY A 273 -44.10 -33.50 1.50
N LYS A 274 -44.13 -34.69 2.10
CA LYS A 274 -43.48 -35.90 1.56
C LYS A 274 -44.32 -36.46 0.42
N SER A 275 -43.72 -36.77 -0.73
CA SER A 275 -44.28 -37.71 -1.70
C SER A 275 -43.17 -38.32 -2.58
N LYS A 276 -43.00 -39.64 -2.36
CA LYS A 276 -42.55 -40.72 -3.25
C LYS A 276 -41.20 -40.62 -3.94
#